data_AF-A0A914X439-F1
#
_entry.id   AF-A0A914X439-F1
#
_cell.length_a   1.000
_cell.length_b   1.000
_cell.length_c   1.000
_cell.angle_alpha   90.00
_cell.angle_beta   90.00
_cell.angle_gamma   90.00
#
_symmetry.space_group_name_H-M   'P 1'
#
loop_
_entity.id
_entity.type
_entity.pdbx_description
1 polymer ?
#
loop_
_entity_poly.entity_id
_entity_poly.type
_entity_poly.pdbx_seq_one_letter_code
_entity_poly.pdbx_strand_id
1 'polypeptide(L)'
;MASRQVYSKADDDAMWRYLHQQVLLGNEDAYAPMGVKIWKTASESGVTNKSVHSMTCHFRRKLLPAIHKSPLSRNDVVFLLNKWSLADAISLRNINEDVTIEQYEDSISSADDVIVQ
;
A
#
# COMPACT_ATOMS: atom_id res chain seq x y z
N MET A 1 -26.53 -3.04 -19.32
CA MET A 1 -25.59 -1.94 -18.98
C MET A 1 -25.34 -1.96 -17.49
N ALA A 2 -24.10 -2.16 -17.03
CA ALA A 2 -23.78 -2.10 -15.62
C ALA A 2 -23.93 -0.65 -15.14
N SER A 3 -24.90 -0.38 -14.27
CA SER A 3 -25.04 0.94 -13.64
C SER A 3 -23.78 1.21 -12.82
N ARG A 4 -23.08 2.33 -13.12
CA ARG A 4 -21.97 2.78 -12.29
C ARG A 4 -22.54 3.10 -10.91
N GLN A 5 -22.26 2.24 -9.94
CA GLN A 5 -22.70 2.48 -8.58
C GLN A 5 -21.88 3.63 -7.99
N VAL A 6 -22.55 4.73 -7.65
CA VAL A 6 -21.92 5.88 -7.02
C VAL A 6 -21.52 5.54 -5.57
N TYR A 7 -20.39 6.06 -5.12
CA TYR A 7 -19.99 5.99 -3.72
C TYR A 7 -20.77 7.03 -2.91
N SER A 8 -21.43 6.56 -1.86
CA SER A 8 -22.07 7.41 -0.87
C SER A 8 -21.07 7.82 0.21
N LYS A 9 -21.42 8.85 1.00
CA LYS A 9 -20.64 9.21 2.19
C LYS A 9 -20.53 8.04 3.18
N ALA A 10 -21.57 7.19 3.27
CA ALA A 10 -21.53 6.01 4.12
C ALA A 10 -20.50 4.98 3.65
N ASP A 11 -20.36 4.80 2.33
CA ASP A 11 -19.32 3.93 1.75
C ASP A 11 -17.92 4.49 2.07
N ASP A 12 -17.72 5.80 1.89
CA ASP A 12 -16.46 6.48 2.19
C ASP A 12 -16.09 6.30 3.67
N ASP A 13 -17.04 6.52 4.57
CA ASP A 13 -16.83 6.38 6.00
C ASP A 13 -16.53 4.93 6.41
N ALA A 14 -17.23 3.95 5.80
CA ALA A 14 -17.01 2.54 6.03
C ALA A 14 -15.60 2.11 5.61
N MET A 15 -15.14 2.58 4.44
CA MET A 15 -13.78 2.30 3.96
C MET A 15 -12.71 2.87 4.90
N TRP A 16 -12.89 4.09 5.41
CA TRP A 16 -11.95 4.69 6.38
C TRP A 16 -11.91 3.93 7.71
N ARG A 17 -13.08 3.61 8.27
CA ARG A 17 -13.17 2.85 9.52
C ARG A 17 -12.58 1.46 9.39
N TYR A 18 -12.83 0.80 8.26
CA TYR A 18 -12.26 -0.51 7.97
C TYR A 18 -10.72 -0.46 7.97
N LEU A 19 -10.12 0.47 7.22
CA LEU A 19 -8.66 0.62 7.21
C LEU A 19 -8.10 0.87 8.61
N HIS A 20 -8.69 1.80 9.35
CA HIS A 20 -8.26 2.11 10.71
C HIS A 20 -8.32 0.89 11.62
N GLN A 21 -9.42 0.15 11.60
CA GLN A 21 -9.57 -1.07 12.37
C GLN A 21 -8.53 -2.12 11.99
N GLN A 22 -8.27 -2.33 10.70
CA GLN A 22 -7.29 -3.32 10.25
C GLN A 22 -5.85 -2.96 10.66
N VAL A 23 -5.50 -1.67 10.63
CA VAL A 23 -4.20 -1.20 11.15
C VAL A 23 -4.11 -1.43 12.66
N LEU A 24 -5.18 -1.19 13.43
CA LEU A 24 -5.20 -1.46 14.87
C LEU A 24 -5.08 -2.96 15.19
N LEU A 25 -5.63 -3.83 14.34
CA LEU A 25 -5.51 -5.28 14.46
C LEU A 25 -4.14 -5.82 14.02
N GLY A 26 -3.25 -4.95 13.53
CA GLY A 26 -1.93 -5.34 13.07
C GLY A 26 -1.93 -6.06 11.71
N ASN A 27 -2.98 -5.92 10.91
CA ASN A 27 -3.04 -6.52 9.57
C ASN A 27 -2.04 -5.81 8.64
N GLU A 28 -1.05 -6.56 8.17
CA GLU A 28 0.03 -6.05 7.33
C GLU A 28 -0.47 -5.46 6.00
N ASP A 29 -1.53 -6.03 5.41
CA ASP A 29 -2.11 -5.53 4.17
C ASP A 29 -2.71 -4.12 4.34
N ALA A 30 -3.10 -3.75 5.56
CA ALA A 30 -3.64 -2.42 5.87
C ALA A 30 -2.57 -1.33 5.96
N TYR A 31 -1.29 -1.72 6.07
CA TYR A 31 -0.17 -0.79 5.98
C TYR A 31 0.11 -0.33 4.55
N ALA A 32 -0.36 -1.09 3.56
CA ALA A 32 -0.30 -0.74 2.14
C ALA A 32 -1.72 -0.58 1.57
N PRO A 33 -2.50 0.45 1.97
CA PRO A 33 -3.89 0.62 1.57
C PRO A 33 -4.05 0.92 0.07
N MET A 34 -2.95 1.20 -0.63
CA MET A 34 -2.94 1.31 -2.08
C MET A 34 -3.02 -0.08 -2.75
N GLY A 35 -2.63 -1.16 -2.09
CA GLY A 35 -2.64 -2.52 -2.61
C GLY A 35 -4.04 -3.13 -2.70
N VAL A 36 -4.19 -4.16 -3.55
CA VAL A 36 -5.49 -4.81 -3.81
C VAL A 36 -5.93 -5.75 -2.67
N LYS A 37 -4.98 -6.30 -1.91
CA LYS A 37 -5.24 -7.35 -0.90
C LYS A 37 -6.21 -6.90 0.19
N ILE A 38 -5.99 -5.73 0.78
CA ILE A 38 -6.86 -5.18 1.82
C ILE A 38 -8.29 -4.89 1.32
N TRP A 39 -8.42 -4.50 0.05
CA TRP A 39 -9.74 -4.25 -0.53
C TRP A 39 -10.45 -5.54 -0.93
N LYS A 40 -9.71 -6.62 -1.18
CA LYS A 40 -10.29 -7.95 -1.39
C LYS A 40 -10.96 -8.44 -0.12
N THR A 41 -10.25 -8.40 1.01
CA THR A 41 -10.81 -8.74 2.32
C THR A 41 -11.93 -7.78 2.74
N ALA A 42 -11.84 -6.48 2.42
CA ALA A 42 -12.94 -5.54 2.63
C ALA A 42 -14.21 -5.93 1.85
N SER A 43 -14.05 -6.36 0.60
CA SER A 43 -15.16 -6.79 -0.25
C SER A 43 -15.81 -8.06 0.27
N GLU A 44 -15.00 -9.03 0.70
CA GLU A 44 -15.46 -10.33 1.23
C GLU A 44 -16.17 -10.19 2.58
N SER A 45 -15.74 -9.22 3.40
CA SER A 45 -16.39 -8.89 4.67
C SER A 45 -17.63 -7.99 4.53
N GLY A 46 -17.97 -7.56 3.31
CA GLY A 46 -19.15 -6.76 3.06
C GLY A 46 -19.07 -5.31 3.54
N VAL A 47 -17.86 -4.73 3.64
CA VAL A 47 -17.65 -3.33 4.05
C VAL A 47 -18.45 -2.37 3.16
N THR A 48 -18.50 -2.67 1.87
CA THR A 48 -19.38 -2.01 0.90
C THR A 48 -19.91 -3.06 -0.08
N ASN A 49 -20.90 -2.70 -0.89
CA ASN A 49 -21.35 -3.52 -2.02
C ASN A 49 -20.52 -3.31 -3.30
N LYS A 50 -19.36 -2.65 -3.21
CA LYS A 50 -18.52 -2.28 -4.35
C LYS A 50 -17.49 -3.36 -4.64
N SER A 51 -17.10 -3.48 -5.90
CA SER A 51 -16.04 -4.40 -6.28
C SER A 51 -14.67 -3.94 -5.76
N VAL A 52 -13.76 -4.91 -5.57
CA VAL A 52 -12.38 -4.68 -5.13
C VAL A 52 -11.67 -3.61 -5.97
N HIS A 53 -11.77 -3.72 -7.30
CA HIS A 53 -11.14 -2.77 -8.22
C HIS A 53 -11.73 -1.36 -8.06
N SER A 54 -13.05 -1.27 -7.93
CA SER A 54 -13.74 0.00 -7.70
C SER A 54 -13.27 0.65 -6.40
N MET A 55 -13.20 -0.11 -5.30
CA MET A 55 -12.74 0.39 -4.00
C MET A 55 -11.30 0.87 -4.05
N THR A 56 -10.41 0.09 -4.66
CA THR A 56 -9.00 0.46 -4.81
C THR A 56 -8.85 1.76 -5.59
N CYS A 57 -9.54 1.89 -6.73
CA CYS A 57 -9.49 3.10 -7.55
C CYS A 57 -10.11 4.31 -6.84
N HIS A 58 -11.24 4.12 -6.16
CA HIS A 58 -11.92 5.18 -5.41
C HIS A 58 -11.07 5.67 -4.24
N PHE A 59 -10.45 4.77 -3.48
CA PHE A 59 -9.55 5.14 -2.41
C PHE A 59 -8.38 5.99 -2.91
N ARG A 60 -7.67 5.51 -3.94
CA ARG A 60 -6.50 6.20 -4.52
C ARG A 60 -6.85 7.57 -5.12
N ARG A 61 -7.98 7.69 -5.81
CA ARG A 61 -8.33 8.89 -6.59
C ARG A 61 -9.23 9.89 -5.86
N LYS A 62 -9.96 9.47 -4.83
CA LYS A 62 -10.98 10.29 -4.16
C LYS A 62 -10.77 10.39 -2.66
N LEU A 63 -10.62 9.26 -1.94
CA LEU A 63 -10.49 9.29 -0.49
C LEU A 63 -9.14 9.83 -0.04
N LEU A 64 -8.03 9.29 -0.55
CA LEU A 64 -6.69 9.63 -0.11
C LEU A 64 -6.35 11.12 -0.36
N PRO A 65 -6.63 11.73 -1.53
CA PRO A 65 -6.42 13.17 -1.73
C PRO A 65 -7.31 14.04 -0.83
N ALA A 66 -8.46 13.52 -0.41
CA ALA A 66 -9.42 14.20 0.47
C ALA A 66 -9.33 13.70 1.93
N ILE A 67 -8.17 13.24 2.39
CA ILE A 67 -7.99 12.66 3.73
C ILE A 67 -8.44 13.58 4.87
N HIS A 68 -8.35 14.90 4.68
CA HIS A 68 -8.84 15.90 5.63
C HIS A 68 -10.37 15.86 5.85
N LYS A 69 -11.12 15.19 4.96
CA LYS A 69 -12.57 14.96 5.07
C LYS A 69 -12.91 13.59 5.65
N SER A 70 -11.91 12.79 6.07
CA SER A 70 -12.18 11.49 6.67
C SER A 70 -13.03 11.65 7.94
N PRO A 71 -13.84 10.63 8.29
CA PRO A 71 -14.62 10.65 9.54
C PRO A 71 -13.76 10.40 10.79
N LEU A 72 -12.45 10.18 10.62
CA LEU A 72 -11.54 9.84 11.70
C LEU A 72 -11.04 11.10 12.41
N SER A 73 -10.60 10.95 13.66
CA SER A 73 -9.98 12.07 14.36
C SER A 73 -8.63 12.43 13.70
N ARG A 74 -8.15 13.66 13.90
CA ARG A 74 -6.84 14.09 13.38
C ARG A 74 -5.72 13.15 13.85
N ASN A 75 -5.78 12.69 15.10
CA ASN A 75 -4.77 11.80 15.66
C ASN A 75 -4.78 10.43 14.97
N ASP A 76 -5.96 9.88 14.68
CA ASP A 76 -6.11 8.60 13.98
C ASP A 76 -5.60 8.70 12.53
N VAL A 77 -5.86 9.82 11.86
CA VAL A 77 -5.33 10.09 10.51
C VAL A 77 -3.81 10.16 10.52
N VAL A 78 -3.21 10.88 11.48
CA VAL A 78 -1.76 10.96 11.63
C VAL A 78 -1.17 9.57 11.95
N PHE A 79 -1.84 8.81 12.81
CA PHE A 79 -1.47 7.43 13.12
C PHE A 79 -1.44 6.54 11.87
N LEU A 80 -2.50 6.60 11.04
CA LEU A 80 -2.56 5.88 9.76
C LEU A 80 -1.42 6.26 8.82
N LEU A 81 -1.22 7.57 8.61
CA LEU A 81 -0.16 8.08 7.73
C LEU A 81 1.24 7.65 8.19
N ASN A 82 1.50 7.67 9.49
CA ASN A 82 2.77 7.20 10.05
C ASN A 82 2.99 5.71 9.77
N LYS A 83 1.94 4.89 9.86
CA LYS A 83 2.03 3.46 9.54
C LYS A 83 2.28 3.20 8.06
N TRP A 84 1.66 3.98 7.18
CA TRP A 84 1.84 3.85 5.73
C TRP A 84 3.20 4.35 5.25
N SER A 85 3.70 5.46 5.81
CA SER A 85 5.04 5.97 5.50
C SER A 85 6.14 4.99 5.91
N LEU A 86 5.94 4.24 7.00
CA LEU A 86 6.85 3.16 7.40
C LEU A 86 6.74 1.96 6.45
N ALA A 87 5.54 1.65 5.95
CA ALA A 87 5.33 0.54 5.02
C ALA A 87 5.97 0.78 3.65
N ASP A 88 5.96 2.01 3.15
CA ASP A 88 6.68 2.40 1.92
C ASP A 88 8.21 2.26 2.14
N ALA A 89 8.72 2.65 3.31
CA ALA A 89 10.14 2.48 3.66
C ALA A 89 10.55 1.01 3.87
N ILE A 90 9.66 0.17 4.41
CA ILE A 90 9.89 -1.28 4.60
C ILE A 90 9.77 -2.02 3.27
N SER A 91 8.82 -1.66 2.41
CA SER A 91 8.69 -2.22 1.06
C SER A 91 9.93 -1.95 0.20
N LEU A 92 10.58 -0.78 0.38
CA LEU A 92 11.87 -0.48 -0.26
C LEU A 92 13.06 -1.22 0.37
N ARG A 93 12.98 -1.66 1.63
CA ARG A 93 14.02 -2.51 2.25
C ARG A 93 13.93 -3.96 1.79
N ASN A 94 12.73 -4.53 1.66
CA ASN A 94 12.55 -5.89 1.16
C ASN A 94 12.90 -6.06 -0.33
N ILE A 95 12.90 -4.99 -1.13
CA ILE A 95 13.40 -5.05 -2.52
C ILE A 95 14.94 -5.14 -2.57
N ASN A 96 15.64 -4.65 -1.55
CA ASN A 96 17.11 -4.68 -1.50
C ASN A 96 17.69 -5.95 -0.85
N GLU A 97 16.86 -6.84 -0.28
CA GLU A 97 17.31 -8.15 0.23
C GLU A 97 17.12 -9.28 -0.80
N ASP A 98 16.38 -9.05 -1.90
CA ASP A 98 16.17 -10.01 -3.01
C ASP A 98 16.99 -9.68 -4.28
N VAL A 99 17.92 -8.71 -4.22
CA VAL A 99 18.93 -8.52 -5.27
C VAL A 99 20.18 -9.29 -4.86
N THR A 100 20.28 -10.51 -5.39
CA THR A 100 21.47 -11.37 -5.36
C THR A 100 22.74 -10.58 -5.68
N ILE A 101 23.65 -10.48 -4.70
CA ILE A 101 25.08 -10.30 -4.97
C ILE A 101 25.62 -11.67 -5.40
N GLU A 102 25.20 -12.11 -6.59
CA GLU A 102 25.85 -13.18 -7.33
C GLU A 102 25.86 -12.73 -8.80
N GLN A 103 26.71 -11.74 -9.08
CA GLN A 103 27.23 -11.41 -10.41
C GLN A 103 28.13 -10.16 -10.31
N TYR A 104 29.16 -10.22 -9.47
CA TYR A 104 30.26 -9.24 -9.48
C TYR A 104 31.60 -9.84 -9.04
N GLU A 105 31.82 -11.15 -9.28
CA GLU A 105 33.14 -11.77 -9.07
C GLU A 105 33.78 -12.34 -10.35
N ASP A 106 33.08 -12.38 -11.49
CA ASP A 106 33.65 -12.90 -12.76
C ASP A 106 34.25 -11.82 -13.68
N SER A 107 34.37 -10.57 -13.23
CA SER A 107 34.98 -9.48 -14.01
C SER A 107 36.26 -8.90 -13.39
N ILE A 108 36.81 -9.52 -12.35
CA ILE A 108 38.15 -9.21 -11.81
C ILE A 108 39.07 -10.44 -11.92
N SER A 109 39.01 -11.13 -13.06
CA SER A 109 39.90 -12.24 -13.40
C SER A 109 40.40 -12.18 -14.86
N SER A 110 40.68 -10.96 -15.36
CA SER A 110 41.45 -10.79 -16.60
C SER A 110 42.01 -9.37 -16.74
N ALA A 111 42.84 -8.97 -15.79
CA ALA A 111 43.76 -7.84 -15.95
C ALA A 111 45.01 -8.00 -15.07
N ASP A 112 45.50 -9.23 -14.92
CA ASP A 112 46.93 -9.45 -14.77
C ASP A 112 47.52 -9.39 -16.18
N ASP A 113 47.83 -8.19 -16.64
CA ASP A 113 49.03 -7.94 -17.45
C ASP A 113 49.18 -6.44 -17.73
N VAL A 114 50.43 -6.00 -17.72
CA VAL A 114 50.95 -4.68 -18.11
C VAL A 114 51.06 -3.63 -16.99
N ILE A 115 52.02 -3.85 -16.08
CA ILE A 115 52.96 -2.77 -15.71
C ILE A 115 54.40 -3.33 -15.82
N VAL A 116 55.27 -2.49 -16.38
CA VAL A 116 56.75 -2.47 -16.33
C VAL A 116 57.47 -3.13 -17.52
N GLN A 117 57.81 -2.31 -18.53
CA GLN A 117 59.20 -1.83 -18.72
C GLN A 117 59.20 -0.37 -19.17
#